data_AF-A0AAW7TGQ4-F1
#
_entry.id   AF-A0AAW7TGQ4-F1
#
_cell.length_a   1.000
_cell.length_b   1.000
_cell.length_c   1.000
_cell.angle_alpha   90.00
_cell.angle_beta   90.00
_cell.angle_gamma   90.00
#
_symmetry.space_group_name_H-M   'P 1'
#
loop_
_entity.id
_entity.type
_entity.pdbx_description
1 polymer ?
#
loop_
_entity_poly.entity_id
_entity_poly.type
_entity_poly.pdbx_seq_one_letter_code
_entity_poly.pdbx_strand_id
1 'polypeptide(L)'
;MTVNVVPEKLNDFRVYVDGSSDLKGIADLTLPSFEQMTESINGAGIAGEYESPNIGHFQSMKLILNWRVLNNDLSTFLAPIARKIDCRGANQEYDAATGKYSFPSVRVLVQGVPTKVEPGKMEKGSPYEASTEIEVTYIKIEIDSKTVVELDKLNYKYVVNGVDYLEEVRKALGL
;
A
#
# COMPACT_ATOMS: atom_id res chain seq x y z
N MET A 1 -10.45 -13.08 -29.06
CA MET A 1 -11.52 -12.06 -28.92
C MET A 1 -11.11 -11.16 -27.77
N THR A 2 -10.89 -9.88 -28.02
CA THR A 2 -10.67 -8.89 -26.97
C THR A 2 -11.97 -8.77 -26.17
N VAL A 3 -11.97 -9.33 -24.97
CA VAL A 3 -13.10 -9.23 -24.03
C VAL A 3 -13.22 -7.77 -23.65
N ASN A 4 -14.38 -7.15 -23.89
CA ASN A 4 -14.62 -5.75 -23.53
C ASN A 4 -14.99 -5.69 -22.05
N VAL A 5 -13.98 -5.76 -21.19
CA VAL A 5 -14.11 -5.69 -19.75
C VAL A 5 -14.00 -4.22 -19.31
N VAL A 6 -15.04 -3.72 -18.65
CA VAL A 6 -15.11 -2.36 -18.12
C VAL A 6 -14.90 -2.42 -16.60
N PRO A 7 -13.76 -1.95 -16.07
CA PRO A 7 -13.58 -1.81 -14.64
C PRO A 7 -14.44 -0.65 -14.12
N GLU A 8 -15.36 -0.95 -13.20
CA GLU A 8 -16.34 0.03 -12.73
C GLU A 8 -15.90 0.70 -11.43
N LYS A 9 -15.63 -0.10 -10.38
CA LYS A 9 -15.36 0.40 -9.02
C LYS A 9 -14.80 -0.68 -8.10
N LEU A 10 -14.25 -0.30 -6.96
CA LEU A 10 -14.07 -1.22 -5.83
C LEU A 10 -15.45 -1.55 -5.24
N ASN A 11 -15.82 -2.84 -5.22
CA ASN A 11 -17.11 -3.29 -4.69
C ASN A 11 -17.10 -3.32 -3.15
N ASP A 12 -16.10 -4.01 -2.58
CA ASP A 12 -15.94 -4.18 -1.15
C ASP A 12 -14.45 -4.32 -0.79
N PHE A 13 -14.10 -3.99 0.44
CA PHE A 13 -12.77 -4.25 1.00
C PHE A 13 -12.83 -4.73 2.44
N ARG A 14 -11.77 -5.40 2.89
CA ARG A 14 -11.54 -5.82 4.28
C ARG A 14 -10.09 -5.66 4.65
N VAL A 15 -9.81 -5.46 5.94
CA VAL A 15 -8.45 -5.27 6.46
C VAL A 15 -8.24 -6.23 7.63
N TYR A 16 -7.10 -6.92 7.59
CA TYR A 16 -6.67 -7.86 8.61
C TYR A 16 -5.34 -7.41 9.20
N VAL A 17 -5.15 -7.50 10.51
CA VAL A 17 -3.88 -7.17 11.18
C VAL A 17 -3.36 -8.40 11.90
N ASP A 18 -2.07 -8.70 11.70
CA ASP A 18 -1.34 -9.80 12.33
C ASP A 18 -2.06 -11.17 12.24
N GLY A 19 -2.85 -11.39 11.18
CA GLY A 19 -3.60 -12.63 10.96
C GLY A 19 -4.85 -12.78 11.85
N SER A 20 -5.23 -11.75 12.60
CA SER A 20 -6.45 -11.72 13.39
C SER A 20 -7.72 -11.63 12.52
N SER A 21 -8.85 -12.04 13.07
CA SER A 21 -10.16 -11.95 12.42
C SER A 21 -10.62 -10.50 12.32
N ASP A 22 -10.60 -9.96 11.10
CA ASP A 22 -11.24 -8.74 10.58
C ASP A 22 -11.29 -7.52 11.52
N LEU A 23 -10.64 -6.41 11.13
CA LEU A 23 -10.74 -5.19 11.93
C LEU A 23 -12.10 -4.53 11.78
N LYS A 24 -12.93 -4.76 12.79
CA LYS A 24 -14.26 -4.15 12.92
C LYS A 24 -14.10 -2.68 13.27
N GLY A 25 -14.28 -1.79 12.31
CA GLY A 25 -14.36 -0.35 12.57
C GLY A 25 -13.57 0.53 11.62
N ILE A 26 -12.87 -0.03 10.63
CA ILE A 26 -12.23 0.79 9.58
C ILE A 26 -13.31 1.35 8.67
N ALA A 27 -13.29 2.68 8.48
CA ALA A 27 -14.19 3.39 7.59
C ALA A 27 -13.62 3.40 6.16
N ASP A 28 -12.34 3.71 6.05
CA ASP A 28 -11.61 3.90 4.80
C ASP A 28 -10.10 3.76 5.04
N LEU A 29 -9.38 3.54 3.95
CA LEU A 29 -7.93 3.36 3.92
C LEU A 29 -7.32 4.18 2.79
N THR A 30 -6.24 4.90 3.09
CA THR A 30 -5.39 5.55 2.10
C THR A 30 -4.14 4.71 1.89
N LEU A 31 -3.99 4.17 0.68
CA LEU A 31 -2.78 3.45 0.27
C LEU A 31 -1.58 4.41 0.18
N PRO A 32 -0.36 3.95 0.51
CA PRO A 32 0.83 4.80 0.45
C PRO A 32 1.18 5.20 -0.99
N SER A 33 1.66 6.43 -1.19
CA SER A 33 2.21 6.90 -2.46
C SER A 33 3.61 6.33 -2.68
N PHE A 34 3.95 6.06 -3.95
CA PHE A 34 5.29 5.65 -4.35
C PHE A 34 6.02 6.86 -4.94
N GLU A 35 6.85 7.50 -4.14
CA GLU A 35 7.64 8.66 -4.54
C GLU A 35 9.13 8.30 -4.49
N GLN A 36 9.78 8.24 -5.65
CA GLN A 36 11.21 7.99 -5.73
C GLN A 36 11.98 9.26 -5.37
N MET A 37 13.06 9.12 -4.60
CA MET A 37 13.98 10.23 -4.35
C MET A 37 14.74 10.54 -5.64
N THR A 38 14.81 11.81 -6.01
CA THR A 38 15.54 12.29 -7.19
C THR A 38 16.76 13.10 -6.76
N GLU A 39 17.82 13.01 -7.55
CA GLU A 39 18.99 13.88 -7.44
C GLU A 39 19.14 14.67 -8.75
N SER A 40 19.43 15.96 -8.65
CA SER A 40 19.72 16.80 -9.82
C SER A 40 21.12 16.45 -10.33
N ILE A 41 21.19 15.98 -11.58
CA ILE A 41 22.45 15.70 -12.27
C ILE A 41 22.74 16.83 -13.25
N ASN A 42 23.90 17.46 -13.07
CA ASN A 42 24.48 18.46 -13.96
C ASN A 42 25.98 18.14 -14.20
N GLY A 43 26.52 18.51 -15.36
CA GLY A 43 27.92 18.19 -15.68
C GLY A 43 28.34 18.39 -17.13
N ALA A 44 29.64 18.22 -17.39
CA ALA A 44 30.20 18.29 -18.73
C ALA A 44 29.61 17.15 -19.61
N GLY A 45 29.01 17.53 -20.75
CA GLY A 45 28.26 16.59 -21.61
C GLY A 45 26.76 16.57 -21.37
N ILE A 46 26.25 17.33 -20.39
CA ILE A 46 24.81 17.53 -20.14
C ILE A 46 24.48 19.00 -20.41
N ALA A 47 23.56 19.24 -21.34
CA ALA A 47 23.09 20.59 -21.65
C ALA A 47 21.96 20.99 -20.69
N GLY A 48 22.34 21.37 -19.46
CA GLY A 48 21.41 21.77 -18.40
C GLY A 48 21.43 20.81 -17.21
N GLU A 49 20.29 20.69 -16.54
CA GLU A 49 20.11 19.78 -15.40
C GLU A 49 18.93 18.84 -15.68
N TYR A 50 19.01 17.61 -15.19
CA TYR A 50 17.86 16.70 -15.16
C TYR A 50 17.80 15.97 -13.82
N GLU A 51 16.59 15.65 -13.37
CA GLU A 51 16.39 14.84 -12.18
C GLU A 51 16.53 13.36 -12.50
N SER A 52 17.51 12.71 -11.88
CA SER A 52 17.69 11.26 -11.96
C SER A 52 17.08 10.60 -10.71
N PRO A 53 16.16 9.63 -10.85
CA PRO A 53 15.65 8.88 -9.72
C PRO A 53 16.71 7.93 -9.17
N ASN A 54 16.88 7.92 -7.85
CA ASN A 54 17.70 6.93 -7.15
C ASN A 54 16.92 5.61 -7.07
N ILE A 55 17.29 4.65 -7.91
CA ILE A 55 16.58 3.38 -8.05
C ILE A 55 16.48 2.67 -6.68
N GLY A 56 15.26 2.37 -6.26
CA GLY A 56 14.95 1.71 -4.99
C GLY A 56 14.92 2.61 -3.76
N HIS A 57 15.29 3.88 -3.88
CA HIS A 57 15.16 4.87 -2.82
C HIS A 57 13.81 5.57 -2.91
N PHE A 58 12.90 5.19 -2.03
CA PHE A 58 11.59 5.82 -1.90
C PHE A 58 11.53 6.75 -0.70
N GLN A 59 10.78 7.84 -0.82
CA GLN A 59 10.45 8.71 0.30
C GLN A 59 9.67 7.94 1.39
N SER A 60 9.42 8.61 2.52
CA SER A 60 8.57 8.07 3.60
C SER A 60 7.22 7.68 3.01
N MET A 61 6.79 6.45 3.31
CA MET A 61 5.56 5.89 2.78
C MET A 61 4.62 5.69 3.95
N LYS A 62 3.44 6.32 3.90
CA LYS A 62 2.48 6.28 5.00
C LYS A 62 1.20 5.60 4.56
N LEU A 63 0.82 4.54 5.27
CA LEU A 63 -0.52 3.96 5.20
C LEU A 63 -1.40 4.66 6.23
N ILE A 64 -2.55 5.18 5.82
CA ILE A 64 -3.51 5.86 6.73
C ILE A 64 -4.76 4.99 6.85
N LEU A 65 -5.02 4.52 8.07
CA LEU A 65 -6.25 3.81 8.44
C LEU A 65 -7.18 4.77 9.17
N ASN A 66 -8.39 4.96 8.66
CA ASN A 66 -9.42 5.78 9.30
C ASN A 66 -10.45 4.89 9.99
N TRP A 67 -10.79 5.23 11.23
CA TRP A 67 -11.65 4.44 12.09
C TRP A 67 -12.98 5.16 12.33
N ARG A 68 -14.07 4.44 12.09
CA ARG A 68 -15.43 4.91 12.37
C ARG A 68 -15.74 4.88 13.88
N VAL A 69 -15.28 3.83 14.57
CA VAL A 69 -15.54 3.59 15.99
C VAL A 69 -14.25 3.09 16.62
N LEU A 70 -13.92 3.65 17.79
CA LEU A 70 -12.82 3.14 18.59
C LEU A 70 -13.14 1.74 19.11
N ASN A 71 -12.18 0.83 18.94
CA ASN A 71 -12.24 -0.53 19.45
C ASN A 71 -10.92 -0.87 20.16
N ASN A 72 -10.84 -2.05 20.76
CA ASN A 72 -9.60 -2.50 21.40
C ASN A 72 -8.42 -2.61 20.42
N ASP A 73 -8.67 -2.70 19.11
CA ASP A 73 -7.62 -2.79 18.11
C ASP A 73 -6.80 -1.50 18.03
N LEU A 74 -7.36 -0.33 18.35
CA LEU A 74 -6.60 0.93 18.42
C LEU A 74 -5.43 0.84 19.41
N SER A 75 -5.62 0.15 20.54
CA SER A 75 -4.54 -0.04 21.53
C SER A 75 -3.38 -0.85 20.98
N THR A 76 -3.64 -1.75 20.02
CA THR A 76 -2.62 -2.53 19.33
C THR A 76 -1.72 -1.66 18.45
N PHE A 77 -2.25 -0.56 17.90
CA PHE A 77 -1.50 0.42 17.10
C PHE A 77 -0.76 1.47 17.93
N LEU A 78 -1.07 1.60 19.23
CA LEU A 78 -0.26 2.43 20.13
C LEU A 78 1.07 1.76 20.50
N ALA A 79 1.18 0.45 20.32
CA ALA A 79 2.43 -0.26 20.52
C ALA A 79 3.43 0.11 19.39
N PRO A 80 4.66 0.55 19.70
CA PRO A 80 5.68 0.90 18.71
C PRO A 80 6.36 -0.35 18.13
N ILE A 81 5.56 -1.28 17.63
CA ILE A 81 5.99 -2.56 17.08
C ILE A 81 5.53 -2.62 15.62
N ALA A 82 6.36 -3.18 14.74
CA ALA A 82 5.97 -3.40 13.36
C ALA A 82 4.77 -4.35 13.28
N ARG A 83 3.73 -3.93 12.56
CA ARG A 83 2.49 -4.69 12.34
C ARG A 83 2.37 -5.10 10.89
N LYS A 84 1.77 -6.27 10.65
CA LYS A 84 1.42 -6.73 9.31
C LYS A 84 -0.05 -6.45 9.06
N ILE A 85 -0.34 -5.80 7.94
CA ILE A 85 -1.68 -5.33 7.56
C ILE A 85 -1.98 -5.90 6.18
N ASP A 86 -2.99 -6.74 6.08
CA ASP A 86 -3.44 -7.37 4.85
C ASP A 86 -4.76 -6.72 4.44
N CYS A 87 -4.70 -5.83 3.47
CA CYS A 87 -5.84 -5.13 2.90
C CYS A 87 -6.30 -5.88 1.65
N ARG A 88 -7.56 -6.31 1.63
CA ARG A 88 -8.15 -7.07 0.51
C ARG A 88 -9.29 -6.28 -0.08
N GLY A 89 -9.33 -6.17 -1.40
CA GLY A 89 -10.38 -5.52 -2.17
C GLY A 89 -10.92 -6.47 -3.24
N ALA A 90 -12.19 -6.30 -3.60
CA ALA A 90 -12.81 -6.93 -4.75
C ALA A 90 -13.21 -5.82 -5.74
N ASN A 91 -12.52 -5.73 -6.87
CA ASN A 91 -12.87 -4.78 -7.92
C ASN A 91 -14.03 -5.34 -8.73
N GLN A 92 -15.04 -4.53 -9.03
CA GLN A 92 -16.14 -4.89 -9.91
C GLN A 92 -15.76 -4.55 -11.35
N GLU A 93 -15.86 -5.56 -12.20
CA GLU A 93 -15.68 -5.46 -13.64
C GLU A 93 -16.92 -5.96 -14.36
N TYR A 94 -17.30 -5.29 -15.43
CA TYR A 94 -18.42 -5.68 -16.30
C TYR A 94 -17.90 -6.13 -17.66
N ASP A 95 -18.15 -7.38 -18.02
CA ASP A 95 -17.87 -7.89 -19.36
C ASP A 95 -19.04 -7.56 -20.29
N ALA A 96 -18.85 -6.56 -21.16
CA ALA A 96 -19.86 -6.13 -22.11
C ALA A 96 -20.14 -7.16 -23.22
N ALA A 97 -19.27 -8.15 -23.43
CA ALA A 97 -19.49 -9.20 -24.42
C ALA A 97 -20.37 -10.33 -23.88
N THR A 98 -20.28 -10.64 -22.58
CA THR A 98 -21.07 -11.71 -21.94
C THR A 98 -22.20 -11.21 -21.04
N GLY A 99 -22.22 -9.91 -20.73
CA GLY A 99 -23.19 -9.29 -19.83
C GLY A 99 -23.02 -9.69 -18.36
N LYS A 100 -21.85 -10.20 -17.97
CA LYS A 100 -21.57 -10.71 -16.63
C LYS A 100 -20.63 -9.80 -15.86
N TYR A 101 -20.82 -9.77 -14.54
CA TYR A 101 -19.87 -9.13 -13.63
C TYR A 101 -18.79 -10.12 -13.19
N SER A 102 -17.53 -9.69 -13.21
CA SER A 102 -16.38 -10.36 -12.61
C SER A 102 -15.86 -9.55 -11.43
N PHE A 103 -15.20 -10.24 -10.50
CA PHE A 103 -14.66 -9.64 -9.29
C PHE A 103 -13.17 -9.96 -9.11
N PRO A 104 -12.26 -9.37 -9.92
CA PRO A 104 -10.84 -9.55 -9.69
C PRO A 104 -10.43 -9.09 -8.29
N SER A 105 -9.53 -9.88 -7.71
CA SER A 105 -9.08 -9.69 -6.34
C SER A 105 -7.89 -8.75 -6.30
N VAL A 106 -7.90 -7.81 -5.36
CA VAL A 106 -6.76 -6.95 -5.04
C VAL A 106 -6.33 -7.25 -3.61
N ARG A 107 -5.04 -7.40 -3.40
CA ARG A 107 -4.45 -7.56 -2.07
C ARG A 107 -3.27 -6.64 -1.92
N VAL A 108 -3.29 -5.80 -0.89
CA VAL A 108 -2.19 -4.93 -0.50
C VAL A 108 -1.74 -5.36 0.89
N LEU A 109 -0.57 -6.00 0.95
CA LEU A 109 0.07 -6.40 2.18
C LEU A 109 1.09 -5.34 2.57
N VAL A 110 0.92 -4.74 3.74
CA VAL A 110 1.80 -3.69 4.28
C VAL A 110 2.41 -4.19 5.57
N GLN A 111 3.69 -3.89 5.79
CA GLN A 111 4.33 -4.06 7.08
C GLN A 111 5.06 -2.77 7.46
N GLY A 112 4.80 -2.31 8.68
CA GLY A 112 5.25 -1.00 9.12
C GLY A 112 5.00 -0.73 10.59
N VAL A 113 5.60 0.35 11.10
CA VAL A 113 5.46 0.77 12.49
C VAL A 113 4.47 1.94 12.55
N PRO A 114 3.47 1.90 13.45
CA PRO A 114 2.59 3.05 13.67
C PRO A 114 3.39 4.27 14.13
N THR A 115 3.23 5.40 13.45
CA THR A 115 3.91 6.66 13.78
C THR A 115 2.98 7.69 14.38
N LYS A 116 1.67 7.58 14.11
CA LYS A 116 0.66 8.50 14.63
C LYS A 116 -0.64 7.75 14.87
N VAL A 117 -1.26 7.98 16.02
CA VAL A 117 -2.59 7.47 16.35
C VAL A 117 -3.42 8.63 16.88
N GLU A 118 -4.51 8.95 16.20
CA GLU A 118 -5.47 9.97 16.62
C GLU A 118 -6.76 9.26 17.05
N PRO A 119 -7.14 9.32 18.35
CA PRO A 119 -8.35 8.66 18.84
C PRO A 119 -9.65 9.38 18.44
N GLY A 120 -9.57 10.48 17.69
CA GLY A 120 -10.75 11.18 17.18
C GLY A 120 -11.50 12.00 18.23
N LYS A 121 -12.81 12.19 18.03
CA LYS A 121 -13.72 13.01 18.85
C LYS A 121 -14.86 12.16 19.43
N MET A 122 -15.40 12.58 20.57
CA MET A 122 -16.57 11.94 21.20
C MET A 122 -17.77 12.89 21.16
N GLU A 123 -18.63 12.74 20.15
CA GLU A 123 -19.89 13.49 20.02
C GLU A 123 -21.07 12.53 19.90
N LYS A 124 -22.18 12.85 20.57
CA LYS A 124 -23.36 11.98 20.62
C LYS A 124 -23.96 11.83 19.22
N GLY A 125 -23.95 10.61 18.70
CA GLY A 125 -24.53 10.28 17.39
C GLY A 125 -23.58 10.44 16.20
N SER A 126 -22.34 10.88 16.44
CA SER A 126 -21.30 11.04 15.41
C SER A 126 -20.27 9.90 15.46
N PRO A 127 -19.64 9.53 14.33
CA PRO A 127 -18.48 8.66 14.34
C PRO A 127 -17.29 9.35 15.03
N TYR A 128 -16.29 8.56 15.43
CA TYR A 128 -15.11 9.10 16.13
C TYR A 128 -14.17 9.88 15.22
N GLU A 129 -14.15 9.62 13.91
CA GLU A 129 -13.16 10.21 12.98
C GLU A 129 -11.71 9.96 13.44
N ALA A 130 -11.44 8.80 14.01
CA ALA A 130 -10.10 8.44 14.47
C ALA A 130 -9.21 8.04 13.29
N SER A 131 -7.90 8.22 13.40
CA SER A 131 -6.93 7.91 12.34
C SER A 131 -5.68 7.21 12.88
N THR A 132 -5.01 6.42 12.04
CA THR A 132 -3.72 5.81 12.37
C THR A 132 -2.81 5.86 11.15
N GLU A 133 -1.66 6.52 11.28
CA GLU A 133 -0.60 6.56 10.28
C GLU A 133 0.47 5.52 10.59
N ILE A 134 0.88 4.77 9.57
CA ILE A 134 1.83 3.68 9.68
C ILE A 134 2.94 3.90 8.67
N GLU A 135 4.18 4.00 9.15
CA GLU A 135 5.36 4.09 8.30
C GLU A 135 5.65 2.73 7.67
N VAL A 136 5.58 2.68 6.36
CA VAL A 136 5.68 1.47 5.56
C VAL A 136 7.15 1.14 5.30
N THR A 137 7.57 0.00 5.84
CA THR A 137 8.89 -0.60 5.58
C THR A 137 8.84 -1.65 4.46
N TYR A 138 7.68 -2.29 4.29
CA TYR A 138 7.43 -3.28 3.26
C TYR A 138 6.00 -3.15 2.71
N ILE A 139 5.86 -3.25 1.40
CA ILE A 139 4.56 -3.28 0.71
C ILE A 139 4.58 -4.28 -0.43
N LYS A 140 3.52 -5.08 -0.54
CA LYS A 140 3.28 -6.00 -1.66
C LYS A 140 1.86 -5.81 -2.18
N ILE A 141 1.75 -5.55 -3.47
CA ILE A 141 0.47 -5.40 -4.19
C ILE A 141 0.31 -6.60 -5.11
N GLU A 142 -0.76 -7.35 -4.91
CA GLU A 142 -1.15 -8.49 -5.73
C GLU A 142 -2.52 -8.20 -6.37
N ILE A 143 -2.63 -8.45 -7.69
CA ILE A 143 -3.88 -8.40 -8.44
C ILE A 143 -4.08 -9.77 -9.06
N ASP A 144 -5.23 -10.40 -8.82
CA ASP A 144 -5.53 -11.78 -9.23
C ASP A 144 -4.42 -12.78 -8.87
N SER A 145 -3.93 -12.67 -7.62
CA SER A 145 -2.82 -13.47 -7.08
C SER A 145 -1.48 -13.32 -7.80
N LYS A 146 -1.35 -12.35 -8.72
CA LYS A 146 -0.08 -11.99 -9.35
C LYS A 146 0.53 -10.80 -8.63
N THR A 147 1.78 -10.92 -8.23
CA THR A 147 2.53 -9.80 -7.63
C THR A 147 2.80 -8.75 -8.70
N VAL A 148 2.20 -7.58 -8.54
CA VAL A 148 2.37 -6.42 -9.42
C VAL A 148 3.50 -5.56 -8.91
N VAL A 149 3.56 -5.33 -7.59
CA VAL A 149 4.62 -4.56 -6.93
C VAL A 149 5.00 -5.26 -5.64
N GLU A 150 6.31 -5.34 -5.36
CA GLU A 150 6.85 -5.72 -4.07
C GLU A 150 8.02 -4.80 -3.74
N LEU A 151 7.93 -4.07 -2.64
CA LEU A 151 8.97 -3.18 -2.15
C LEU A 151 9.30 -3.57 -0.70
N ASP A 152 10.56 -3.86 -0.46
CA ASP A 152 11.15 -4.08 0.86
C ASP A 152 12.35 -3.15 1.02
N LYS A 153 12.18 -2.11 1.84
CA LYS A 153 13.22 -1.09 2.07
C LYS A 153 14.40 -1.65 2.86
N LEU A 154 14.20 -2.68 3.69
CA LEU A 154 15.24 -3.22 4.57
C LEU A 154 16.05 -4.33 3.91
N ASN A 155 15.43 -5.08 2.99
CA ASN A 155 16.07 -6.19 2.27
C ASN A 155 16.46 -5.84 0.83
N TYR A 156 16.46 -4.56 0.45
CA TYR A 156 16.82 -4.09 -0.88
C TYR A 156 16.06 -4.82 -1.99
N LYS A 157 14.74 -5.00 -1.84
CA LYS A 157 13.92 -5.68 -2.83
C LYS A 157 12.94 -4.70 -3.46
N TYR A 158 12.98 -4.57 -4.78
CA TYR A 158 12.03 -3.74 -5.51
C TYR A 158 11.66 -4.42 -6.82
N VAL A 159 10.51 -5.10 -6.80
CA VAL A 159 9.98 -5.86 -7.92
C VAL A 159 8.77 -5.13 -8.49
N VAL A 160 8.76 -4.88 -9.80
CA VAL A 160 7.59 -4.36 -10.52
C VAL A 160 7.31 -5.26 -11.71
N ASN A 161 6.09 -5.79 -11.78
CA ASN A 161 5.63 -6.71 -12.82
C ASN A 161 6.59 -7.90 -13.04
N GLY A 162 7.18 -8.41 -11.96
CA GLY A 162 8.11 -9.54 -11.98
C GLY A 162 9.58 -9.20 -12.27
N VAL A 163 9.91 -7.93 -12.54
CA VAL A 163 11.30 -7.48 -12.74
C VAL A 163 11.83 -6.89 -11.45
N ASP A 164 12.96 -7.40 -10.96
CA ASP A 164 13.64 -6.90 -9.75
C ASP A 164 14.70 -5.86 -10.11
N TYR A 165 14.44 -4.61 -9.73
CA TYR A 165 15.30 -3.46 -10.04
C TYR A 165 16.45 -3.30 -9.05
N LEU A 166 16.47 -4.05 -7.95
CA LEU A 166 17.53 -4.02 -6.94
C LEU A 166 18.38 -5.29 -6.95
N GLU A 167 18.17 -6.20 -7.90
CA GLU A 167 18.94 -7.44 -7.99
C GLU A 167 20.45 -7.17 -8.18
N GLU A 168 20.82 -6.29 -9.10
CA GLU A 168 22.23 -5.92 -9.33
C GLU A 168 22.84 -5.18 -8.13
N VAL A 169 22.04 -4.35 -7.45
CA VAL A 169 22.46 -3.65 -6.24
C VAL A 169 22.75 -4.65 -5.12
N ARG A 170 21.87 -5.63 -4.89
CA ARG A 170 22.13 -6.70 -3.90
C ARG A 170 23.39 -7.51 -4.24
N LYS A 171 23.55 -7.89 -5.51
CA LYS A 171 24.78 -8.57 -5.99
C LYS A 171 26.04 -7.75 -5.73
N ALA A 172 26.00 -6.44 -5.99
CA ALA A 172 27.12 -5.54 -5.76
C ALA A 172 27.45 -5.37 -4.25
N LEU A 173 26.43 -5.45 -3.39
CA LEU A 173 26.58 -5.38 -1.93
C LEU A 173 26.91 -6.73 -1.27
N GLY A 174 26.86 -7.84 -2.02
CA GLY A 174 27.06 -9.19 -1.48
C GLY A 174 25.91 -9.72 -0.63
N LEU A 175 24.69 -9.26 -0.88
CA LEU A 175 23.44 -9.67 -0.21
C LEU A 175 22.70 -10.79 -0.96
#